data_AF-A0A7W3TEF3-F1
#
_entry.id   AF-A0A7W3TEF3-F1
#
_cell.length_a   1.000
_cell.length_b   1.000
_cell.length_c   1.000
_cell.angle_alpha   90.00
_cell.angle_beta   90.00
_cell.angle_gamma   90.00
#
_symmetry.space_group_name_H-M   'P 1'
#
loop_
_entity.id
_entity.type
_entity.pdbx_description
1 polymer ?
#
loop_
_entity_poly.entity_id
_entity_poly.type
_entity_poly.pdbx_seq_one_letter_code
_entity_poly.pdbx_strand_id
1 'polypeptide(L)'
;MSTDSGITAEEFAEEARLDREIPGRVLRHGGHGDAVTAFTEALDAAEDEEGALRVVRDHGRRLWRNAARRARETDGDDRPLYWTRLAMIRVLRGYRPAGDPLGTALVSALERASRGIEGNRLPAGGDRLRIVITGFDPFGLDRDIRRGNPSGAAVLALHGTTLRTADGRTAHVEGVILPVRWGDFTDGIVEEALTPYLEEGPRRVDLFMTVSQGRPGFFDLEVFNGARRGDTPDNAGVRAPGPIPVPPGPGGAAAPQWTRSTLPAERMIAATATGGDGREAEG
;
A
#
# COMPACT_ATOMS: atom_id res chain seq x y z
N MET A 1 3.57 23.50 -35.78
CA MET A 1 3.64 22.06 -35.44
C MET A 1 2.97 21.90 -34.09
N SER A 2 1.70 21.49 -34.08
CA SER A 2 0.98 21.10 -32.86
C SER A 2 1.67 19.88 -32.28
N THR A 3 2.29 20.03 -31.12
CA THR A 3 2.52 18.90 -30.22
C THR A 3 1.20 18.65 -29.53
N ASP A 4 0.41 17.76 -30.13
CA ASP A 4 -0.65 17.05 -29.44
C ASP A 4 0.01 16.30 -28.29
N SER A 5 0.00 16.91 -27.09
CA SER A 5 0.41 16.24 -25.85
C SER A 5 -0.68 15.24 -25.51
N GLY A 6 -0.75 14.19 -26.31
CA GLY A 6 -1.59 13.03 -26.07
C GLY A 6 -1.13 12.43 -24.76
N ILE A 7 -1.88 12.71 -23.70
CA ILE A 7 -1.91 11.88 -22.51
C ILE A 7 -2.24 10.48 -23.00
N THR A 8 -1.23 9.61 -23.08
CA THR A 8 -1.38 8.28 -23.67
C THR A 8 -2.19 7.39 -22.71
N ALA A 9 -2.84 6.37 -23.26
CA ALA A 9 -3.60 5.37 -22.49
C ALA A 9 -2.78 4.65 -21.39
N GLU A 10 -1.46 4.84 -21.36
CA GLU A 10 -0.54 4.33 -20.35
C GLU A 10 -0.57 5.13 -19.03
N GLU A 11 -0.82 6.45 -19.06
CA GLU A 11 -0.80 7.29 -17.85
C GLU A 11 -1.98 7.02 -16.89
N PHE A 12 -3.07 6.42 -17.38
CA PHE A 12 -4.29 6.13 -16.62
C PHE A 12 -4.76 4.68 -16.76
N ALA A 13 -3.83 3.75 -17.00
CA ALA A 13 -4.17 2.35 -17.26
C ALA A 13 -4.91 1.69 -16.09
N GLU A 14 -4.64 2.10 -14.85
CA GLU A 14 -5.39 1.65 -13.66
C GLU A 14 -6.83 2.16 -13.67
N GLU A 15 -7.03 3.47 -13.81
CA GLU A 15 -8.32 4.12 -13.80
C GLU A 15 -9.19 3.65 -14.98
N ALA A 16 -8.61 3.37 -16.15
CA ALA A 16 -9.32 2.82 -17.30
C ALA A 16 -10.07 1.51 -16.98
N ARG A 17 -9.62 0.74 -15.98
CA ARG A 17 -10.30 -0.51 -15.58
C ARG A 17 -11.61 -0.24 -14.85
N LEU A 18 -11.85 0.96 -14.31
CA LEU A 18 -13.11 1.34 -13.67
C LEU A 18 -14.33 1.22 -14.60
N ASP A 19 -14.11 1.28 -15.92
CA ASP A 19 -15.16 1.17 -16.93
C ASP A 19 -15.64 -0.29 -17.13
N ARG A 20 -14.96 -1.25 -16.49
CA ARG A 20 -15.38 -2.65 -16.47
C ARG A 20 -16.47 -2.90 -15.43
N GLU A 21 -17.26 -3.95 -15.63
CA GLU A 21 -18.41 -4.24 -14.77
C GLU A 21 -18.02 -4.55 -13.32
N ILE A 22 -16.94 -5.31 -13.10
CA ILE A 22 -16.55 -5.79 -11.77
C ILE A 22 -16.17 -4.64 -10.83
N PRO A 23 -15.30 -3.68 -11.19
CA PRO A 23 -15.04 -2.50 -10.37
C PRO A 23 -16.30 -1.73 -10.03
N GLY A 24 -17.21 -1.53 -11.00
CA GLY A 24 -18.51 -0.88 -10.74
C GLY A 24 -19.38 -1.62 -9.71
N ARG A 25 -19.39 -2.96 -9.74
CA ARG A 25 -20.08 -3.77 -8.71
C ARG A 25 -19.40 -3.64 -7.34
N VAL A 26 -18.06 -3.66 -7.28
CA VAL A 26 -17.32 -3.48 -6.02
C VAL A 26 -17.55 -2.08 -5.44
N LEU A 27 -17.57 -1.03 -6.26
CA LEU A 27 -17.87 0.32 -5.79
C LEU A 27 -19.27 0.43 -5.16
N ARG A 28 -20.28 -0.19 -5.81
CA ARG A 28 -21.67 -0.17 -5.30
C ARG A 28 -21.86 -0.98 -4.02
N HIS A 29 -21.17 -2.10 -3.87
CA HIS A 29 -21.43 -3.06 -2.79
C HIS A 29 -20.29 -3.20 -1.76
N GLY A 30 -19.14 -2.57 -2.01
CA GLY A 30 -17.92 -2.68 -1.20
C GLY A 30 -17.97 -1.91 0.12
N GLY A 31 -19.08 -1.21 0.42
CA GLY A 31 -19.26 -0.46 1.66
C GLY A 31 -18.58 0.90 1.68
N HIS A 32 -18.30 1.46 0.50
CA HIS A 32 -17.82 2.83 0.30
C HIS A 32 -18.75 3.63 -0.63
N GLY A 33 -20.03 3.26 -0.70
CA GLY A 33 -20.99 3.71 -1.73
C GLY A 33 -21.04 5.23 -1.96
N ASP A 34 -20.95 6.01 -0.89
CA ASP A 34 -21.02 7.48 -0.98
C ASP A 34 -19.64 8.15 -0.92
N ALA A 35 -18.54 7.40 -0.82
CA ALA A 35 -17.22 7.96 -0.60
C ALA A 35 -16.75 8.83 -1.78
N VAL A 36 -17.02 8.38 -3.01
CA VAL A 36 -16.66 9.13 -4.23
C VAL A 36 -17.55 10.37 -4.37
N THR A 37 -18.87 10.23 -4.21
CA THR A 37 -19.81 11.36 -4.31
C THR A 37 -19.50 12.44 -3.27
N ALA A 38 -19.37 12.07 -1.99
CA ALA A 38 -19.04 13.03 -0.93
C ALA A 38 -17.66 13.68 -1.14
N PHE A 39 -16.72 12.95 -1.72
CA PHE A 39 -15.41 13.50 -2.08
C PHE A 39 -15.52 14.53 -3.20
N THR A 40 -16.26 14.23 -4.27
CA THR A 40 -16.51 15.17 -5.38
C THR A 40 -17.18 16.44 -4.89
N GLU A 41 -18.26 16.32 -4.11
CA GLU A 41 -18.97 17.49 -3.57
C GLU A 41 -18.08 18.37 -2.67
N ALA A 42 -17.29 17.75 -1.79
CA ALA A 42 -16.36 18.48 -0.94
C ALA A 42 -15.23 19.14 -1.72
N LEU A 43 -14.77 18.50 -2.80
CA LEU A 43 -13.73 19.03 -3.67
C LEU A 43 -14.24 20.21 -4.49
N ASP A 44 -15.45 20.12 -5.04
CA ASP A 44 -16.09 21.21 -5.80
C ASP A 44 -16.41 22.43 -4.92
N ALA A 45 -16.61 22.21 -3.62
CA ALA A 45 -16.81 23.28 -2.63
C ALA A 45 -15.50 23.89 -2.10
N ALA A 46 -14.33 23.37 -2.48
CA ALA A 46 -13.06 23.92 -2.03
C ALA A 46 -12.76 25.26 -2.73
N GLU A 47 -12.56 26.31 -1.94
CA GLU A 47 -12.36 27.68 -2.45
C GLU A 47 -10.94 27.92 -2.99
N ASP A 48 -9.96 27.17 -2.48
CA ASP A 48 -8.54 27.32 -2.80
C ASP A 48 -7.79 25.97 -2.81
N GLU A 49 -6.52 26.02 -3.24
CA GLU A 49 -5.63 24.87 -3.30
C GLU A 49 -5.44 24.20 -1.93
N GLU A 50 -5.31 25.00 -0.87
CA GLU A 50 -5.12 24.47 0.47
C GLU A 50 -6.36 23.71 0.96
N GLY A 51 -7.55 24.24 0.67
CA GLY A 51 -8.84 23.62 0.88
C GLY A 51 -8.97 22.31 0.14
N ALA A 52 -8.63 22.27 -1.14
CA ALA A 52 -8.64 21.04 -1.93
C ALA A 52 -7.69 19.99 -1.34
N LEU A 53 -6.48 20.41 -0.91
CA LEU A 53 -5.50 19.52 -0.30
C LEU A 53 -5.97 18.96 1.05
N ARG A 54 -6.67 19.78 1.87
CA ARG A 54 -7.32 19.32 3.12
C ARG A 54 -8.41 18.30 2.82
N VAL A 55 -9.31 18.58 1.89
CA VAL A 55 -10.39 17.66 1.46
C VAL A 55 -9.80 16.32 1.02
N VAL A 56 -8.78 16.34 0.16
CA VAL A 56 -8.11 15.13 -0.34
C VAL A 56 -7.52 14.30 0.78
N ARG A 57 -6.76 14.92 1.69
CA ARG A 57 -6.13 14.20 2.81
C ARG A 57 -7.19 13.59 3.73
N ASP A 58 -8.23 14.35 4.08
CA ASP A 58 -9.26 13.90 5.02
C ASP A 58 -10.15 12.80 4.44
N HIS A 59 -10.49 12.88 3.16
CA HIS A 59 -11.22 11.80 2.48
C HIS A 59 -10.35 10.56 2.27
N GLY A 60 -9.08 10.70 1.90
CA GLY A 60 -8.14 9.57 1.82
C GLY A 60 -7.97 8.84 3.15
N ARG A 61 -7.79 9.60 4.23
CA ARG A 61 -7.77 9.11 5.62
C ARG A 61 -9.04 8.36 6.01
N ARG A 62 -10.20 8.93 5.68
CA ARG A 62 -11.50 8.33 5.96
C ARG A 62 -11.67 7.03 5.19
N LEU A 63 -11.26 7.00 3.93
CA LEU A 63 -11.26 5.79 3.10
C LEU A 63 -10.40 4.68 3.74
N TRP A 64 -9.15 4.99 4.10
CA TRP A 64 -8.24 4.05 4.77
C TRP A 64 -8.83 3.48 6.06
N ARG A 65 -9.29 4.35 6.98
CA ARG A 65 -9.90 3.91 8.25
C ARG A 65 -11.13 3.04 8.04
N ASN A 66 -11.98 3.39 7.09
CA ASN A 66 -13.18 2.63 6.78
C ASN A 66 -12.82 1.26 6.18
N ALA A 67 -11.84 1.18 5.29
CA ALA A 67 -11.37 -0.07 4.72
C ALA A 67 -10.79 -1.00 5.80
N ALA A 68 -9.90 -0.49 6.66
CA ALA A 68 -9.32 -1.25 7.76
C ALA A 68 -10.38 -1.75 8.75
N ARG A 69 -11.35 -0.89 9.11
CA ARG A 69 -12.49 -1.29 9.96
C ARG A 69 -13.28 -2.43 9.30
N ARG A 70 -13.68 -2.27 8.02
CA ARG A 70 -14.46 -3.29 7.31
C ARG A 70 -13.72 -4.61 7.17
N ALA A 71 -12.42 -4.58 6.87
CA ALA A 71 -11.61 -5.79 6.77
C ALA A 71 -11.57 -6.58 8.09
N ARG A 72 -11.70 -5.92 9.24
CA ARG A 72 -11.84 -6.58 10.55
C ARG A 72 -13.24 -7.11 10.85
N GLU A 73 -14.27 -6.48 10.29
CA GLU A 73 -15.67 -6.85 10.47
C GLU A 73 -16.14 -7.93 9.47
N THR A 74 -15.29 -8.30 8.51
CA THR A 74 -15.62 -9.20 7.38
C THR A 74 -14.44 -10.15 7.09
N ASP A 75 -14.53 -10.94 6.02
CA ASP A 75 -13.48 -11.90 5.60
C ASP A 75 -12.22 -11.24 4.95
N GLY A 76 -12.03 -9.93 5.10
CA GLY A 76 -10.82 -9.22 4.64
C GLY A 76 -10.73 -9.01 3.12
N ASP A 77 -11.65 -8.24 2.51
CA ASP A 77 -11.57 -7.85 1.09
C ASP A 77 -10.85 -6.50 0.91
N ASP A 78 -9.77 -6.49 0.14
CA ASP A 78 -8.95 -5.30 -0.14
C ASP A 78 -9.41 -4.51 -1.39
N ARG A 79 -10.22 -5.13 -2.25
CA ARG A 79 -10.67 -4.54 -3.52
C ARG A 79 -11.48 -3.26 -3.34
N PRO A 80 -12.40 -3.12 -2.35
CA PRO A 80 -13.14 -1.89 -2.13
C PRO A 80 -12.21 -0.67 -1.94
N LEU A 81 -11.13 -0.82 -1.17
CA LEU A 81 -10.16 0.26 -0.97
C LEU A 81 -9.50 0.67 -2.29
N TYR A 82 -8.98 -0.32 -3.03
CA TYR A 82 -8.28 -0.08 -4.29
C TYR A 82 -9.17 0.61 -5.32
N TRP A 83 -10.37 0.06 -5.59
CA TRP A 83 -11.27 0.62 -6.59
C TRP A 83 -11.83 1.99 -6.21
N THR A 84 -12.18 2.21 -4.93
CA THR A 84 -12.64 3.52 -4.48
C THR A 84 -11.53 4.57 -4.58
N ARG A 85 -10.28 4.22 -4.26
CA ARG A 85 -9.13 5.11 -4.45
C ARG A 85 -8.97 5.50 -5.91
N LEU A 86 -8.99 4.54 -6.84
CA LEU A 86 -8.89 4.83 -8.28
C LEU A 86 -10.04 5.71 -8.78
N ALA A 87 -11.26 5.50 -8.29
CA ALA A 87 -12.40 6.34 -8.65
C ALA A 87 -12.21 7.80 -8.17
N MET A 88 -11.69 7.99 -6.96
CA MET A 88 -11.33 9.33 -6.45
C MET A 88 -10.16 9.95 -7.22
N ILE A 89 -9.15 9.17 -7.63
CA ILE A 89 -8.07 9.65 -8.50
C ILE A 89 -8.63 10.10 -9.85
N ARG A 90 -9.55 9.35 -10.45
CA ARG A 90 -10.21 9.74 -11.71
C ARG A 90 -10.98 11.07 -11.58
N VAL A 91 -11.62 11.33 -10.43
CA VAL A 91 -12.22 12.64 -10.11
C VAL A 91 -11.14 13.73 -10.08
N LEU A 92 -10.03 13.51 -9.38
CA LEU A 92 -8.91 14.46 -9.31
C LEU A 92 -8.28 14.77 -10.67
N ARG A 93 -8.22 13.80 -11.59
CA ARG A 93 -7.72 14.03 -12.96
C ARG A 93 -8.68 14.89 -13.80
N GLY A 94 -9.97 14.87 -13.50
CA GLY A 94 -10.97 15.78 -14.07
C GLY A 94 -11.02 17.15 -13.41
N TYR A 95 -10.54 17.25 -12.16
CA TYR A 95 -10.50 18.49 -11.39
C TYR A 95 -9.38 19.42 -11.90
N ARG A 96 -9.74 20.46 -12.65
CA ARG A 96 -8.82 21.47 -13.20
C ARG A 96 -9.07 22.86 -12.62
N PRO A 97 -8.68 23.13 -11.37
CA PRO A 97 -8.67 24.50 -10.85
C PRO A 97 -7.61 25.32 -11.60
N ALA A 98 -8.05 26.34 -12.33
CA ALA A 98 -7.23 27.40 -12.93
C ALA A 98 -5.99 27.00 -13.78
N GLY A 99 -5.95 25.80 -14.37
CA GLY A 99 -4.95 25.43 -15.41
C GLY A 99 -3.57 25.00 -14.92
N ASP A 100 -3.42 24.60 -13.65
CA ASP A 100 -2.14 24.30 -12.99
C ASP A 100 -1.85 22.79 -12.78
N PRO A 101 -0.58 22.33 -12.72
CA PRO A 101 -0.10 21.01 -12.24
C PRO A 101 -0.62 20.47 -10.90
N LEU A 102 -1.47 21.21 -10.18
CA LEU A 102 -2.08 20.82 -8.90
C LEU A 102 -2.66 19.39 -8.88
N GLY A 103 -3.17 18.88 -10.01
CA GLY A 103 -3.69 17.52 -10.12
C GLY A 103 -2.70 16.44 -9.66
N THR A 104 -1.40 16.59 -9.93
CA THR A 104 -0.39 15.61 -9.50
C THR A 104 -0.16 15.66 -7.98
N ALA A 105 -0.12 16.85 -7.39
CA ALA A 105 0.04 17.01 -5.94
C ALA A 105 -1.16 16.47 -5.17
N LEU A 106 -2.39 16.74 -5.66
CA LEU A 106 -3.62 16.20 -5.07
C LEU A 106 -3.67 14.67 -5.19
N VAL A 107 -3.37 14.10 -6.35
CA VAL A 107 -3.32 12.62 -6.51
C VAL A 107 -2.30 12.01 -5.55
N SER A 108 -1.11 12.60 -5.46
CA SER A 108 -0.05 12.15 -4.56
C SER A 108 -0.47 12.24 -3.08
N ALA A 109 -1.21 13.29 -2.67
CA ALA A 109 -1.76 13.42 -1.33
C ALA A 109 -2.86 12.37 -1.03
N LEU A 110 -3.73 12.09 -2.01
CA LEU A 110 -4.76 11.06 -1.89
C LEU A 110 -4.14 9.67 -1.73
N GLU A 111 -3.17 9.34 -2.59
CA GLU A 111 -2.44 8.08 -2.57
C GLU A 111 -1.83 7.84 -1.19
N ARG A 112 -1.07 8.80 -0.64
CA ARG A 112 -0.48 8.68 0.71
C ARG A 112 -1.53 8.43 1.79
N ALA A 113 -2.53 9.32 1.87
CA ALA A 113 -3.54 9.30 2.93
C ALA A 113 -4.40 8.03 2.90
N SER A 114 -4.68 7.50 1.71
CA SER A 114 -5.50 6.29 1.53
C SER A 114 -4.71 4.98 1.60
N ARG A 115 -3.38 5.03 1.79
CA ARG A 115 -2.47 3.86 1.90
C ARG A 115 -1.95 3.62 3.31
N GLY A 116 -2.30 4.48 4.27
CA GLY A 116 -1.72 4.46 5.61
C GLY A 116 -0.35 5.16 5.70
N ILE A 117 0.07 5.90 4.68
CA ILE A 117 1.34 6.64 4.66
C ILE A 117 1.10 8.03 5.29
N GLU A 118 1.08 8.07 6.62
CA GLU A 118 0.77 9.30 7.40
C GLU A 118 1.83 9.66 8.44
N GLY A 119 3.02 9.06 8.34
CA GLY A 119 4.03 9.10 9.39
C GLY A 119 3.76 8.12 10.52
N ASN A 120 4.63 8.13 11.53
CA ASN A 120 4.64 7.15 12.62
C ASN A 120 3.64 7.52 13.74
N ARG A 121 2.59 6.71 13.90
CA ARG A 121 1.54 6.92 14.93
C ARG A 121 1.66 5.93 16.09
N LEU A 122 2.72 5.11 16.12
CA LEU A 122 2.92 4.08 17.11
C LEU A 122 3.13 4.69 18.51
N PRO A 123 2.71 4.00 19.57
CA PRO A 123 2.80 4.53 20.93
C PRO A 123 4.26 4.62 21.39
N ALA A 124 4.58 5.57 22.26
CA ALA A 124 5.84 5.58 23.00
C ALA A 124 5.76 4.65 24.24
N GLY A 125 6.90 4.30 24.84
CA GLY A 125 6.99 3.54 26.11
C GLY A 125 7.57 2.13 25.97
N GLY A 126 8.29 1.67 27.01
CA GLY A 126 9.04 0.40 27.00
C GLY A 126 8.20 -0.87 27.18
N ASP A 127 6.94 -0.74 27.65
CA ASP A 127 5.96 -1.84 27.77
C ASP A 127 5.22 -2.14 26.45
N ARG A 128 5.53 -1.38 25.40
CA ARG A 128 4.91 -1.47 24.08
C ARG A 128 5.89 -2.03 23.06
N LEU A 129 5.39 -2.95 22.25
CA LEU A 129 6.03 -3.39 21.01
C LEU A 129 5.38 -2.69 19.81
N ARG A 130 6.18 -2.37 18.81
CA ARG A 130 5.79 -1.60 17.64
C ARG A 130 6.05 -2.41 16.40
N ILE A 131 5.00 -2.76 15.70
CA ILE A 131 5.05 -3.60 14.52
C ILE A 131 4.56 -2.77 13.34
N VAL A 132 5.32 -2.76 12.25
CA VAL A 132 4.87 -2.23 10.96
C VAL A 132 4.80 -3.37 9.97
N ILE A 133 3.67 -3.49 9.29
CA ILE A 133 3.51 -4.42 8.18
C ILE A 133 3.21 -3.66 6.88
N THR A 134 3.82 -4.10 5.79
CA THR A 134 3.45 -3.64 4.44
C THR A 134 2.78 -4.75 3.66
N GLY A 135 1.95 -4.36 2.71
CA GLY A 135 1.29 -5.23 1.75
C GLY A 135 1.12 -4.48 0.43
N PHE A 136 0.45 -5.09 -0.53
CA PHE A 136 0.36 -4.54 -1.88
C PHE A 136 -1.09 -4.45 -2.37
N ASP A 137 -1.36 -3.50 -3.26
CA ASP A 137 -2.62 -3.42 -3.99
C ASP A 137 -2.89 -4.71 -4.82
N PRO A 138 -4.14 -4.97 -5.23
CA PRO A 138 -4.48 -5.95 -6.26
C PRO A 138 -3.65 -5.75 -7.54
N PHE A 139 -3.21 -6.85 -8.15
CA PHE A 139 -2.47 -6.83 -9.42
C PHE A 139 -2.82 -8.01 -10.34
N GLY A 140 -2.37 -7.93 -11.59
CA GLY A 140 -2.72 -8.92 -12.62
C GLY A 140 -4.18 -8.82 -13.06
N LEU A 141 -4.76 -7.62 -12.97
CA LEU A 141 -6.18 -7.31 -13.18
C LEU A 141 -6.63 -7.41 -14.65
N ASP A 142 -5.69 -7.44 -15.60
CA ASP A 142 -6.00 -7.76 -17.00
C ASP A 142 -6.22 -9.25 -17.23
N ARG A 143 -5.65 -10.11 -16.38
CA ARG A 143 -5.90 -11.56 -16.43
C ARG A 143 -7.19 -11.92 -15.71
N ASP A 144 -7.42 -11.33 -14.54
CA ASP A 144 -8.68 -11.50 -13.81
C ASP A 144 -8.97 -10.24 -12.97
N ILE A 145 -9.94 -9.47 -13.43
CA ILE A 145 -10.39 -8.21 -12.82
C ILE A 145 -11.02 -8.40 -11.42
N ARG A 146 -11.36 -9.65 -11.05
CA ARG A 146 -11.98 -9.97 -9.76
C ARG A 146 -10.96 -10.17 -8.64
N ARG A 147 -9.66 -10.23 -8.98
CA ARG A 147 -8.58 -10.48 -8.02
C ARG A 147 -8.53 -9.41 -6.94
N GLY A 148 -8.42 -9.86 -5.70
CA GLY A 148 -7.86 -9.08 -4.60
C GLY A 148 -6.42 -9.51 -4.34
N ASN A 149 -5.77 -8.91 -3.35
CA ASN A 149 -4.44 -9.29 -2.89
C ASN A 149 -4.49 -9.70 -1.40
N PRO A 150 -4.21 -10.97 -1.06
CA PRO A 150 -4.18 -11.43 0.33
C PRO A 150 -3.24 -10.62 1.23
N SER A 151 -2.15 -10.04 0.68
CA SER A 151 -1.26 -9.18 1.46
C SER A 151 -1.92 -7.87 1.88
N GLY A 152 -2.63 -7.20 0.95
CA GLY A 152 -3.41 -6.00 1.24
C GLY A 152 -4.53 -6.30 2.24
N ALA A 153 -5.22 -7.42 2.06
CA ALA A 153 -6.24 -7.90 2.99
C ALA A 153 -5.72 -8.10 4.42
N ALA A 154 -4.58 -8.80 4.56
CA ALA A 154 -3.93 -9.04 5.84
C ALA A 154 -3.52 -7.73 6.53
N VAL A 155 -2.97 -6.77 5.76
CA VAL A 155 -2.63 -5.44 6.28
C VAL A 155 -3.85 -4.72 6.81
N LEU A 156 -4.97 -4.69 6.09
CA LEU A 156 -6.19 -4.03 6.54
C LEU A 156 -6.76 -4.67 7.80
N ALA A 157 -6.76 -6.00 7.87
CA ALA A 157 -7.26 -6.74 9.02
C ALA A 157 -6.42 -6.48 10.29
N LEU A 158 -5.10 -6.36 10.14
CA LEU A 158 -4.18 -6.18 11.27
C LEU A 158 -3.93 -4.71 11.64
N HIS A 159 -4.13 -3.76 10.73
CA HIS A 159 -3.84 -2.35 10.96
C HIS A 159 -4.62 -1.77 12.16
N GLY A 160 -3.91 -1.17 13.11
CA GLY A 160 -4.48 -0.55 14.31
C GLY A 160 -4.91 -1.56 15.39
N THR A 161 -4.63 -2.85 15.20
CA THR A 161 -4.89 -3.88 16.21
C THR A 161 -3.79 -3.87 17.28
N THR A 162 -4.12 -4.48 18.42
CA THR A 162 -3.15 -4.78 19.47
C THR A 162 -3.11 -6.27 19.76
N LEU A 163 -1.91 -6.79 20.00
CA LEU A 163 -1.68 -8.19 20.36
C LEU A 163 -1.03 -8.23 21.74
N ARG A 164 -1.50 -9.13 22.60
CA ARG A 164 -0.88 -9.39 23.90
C ARG A 164 0.19 -10.46 23.71
N THR A 165 1.43 -10.15 24.05
CA THR A 165 2.54 -11.09 23.98
C THR A 165 2.58 -11.98 25.23
N ALA A 166 3.24 -13.13 25.11
CA ALA A 166 3.36 -14.10 26.21
C ALA A 166 4.06 -13.52 27.46
N ASP A 167 4.91 -12.52 27.28
CA ASP A 167 5.60 -11.80 28.36
C ASP A 167 4.81 -10.60 28.93
N GLY A 168 3.55 -10.42 28.51
CA GLY A 168 2.66 -9.39 29.04
C GLY A 168 2.82 -7.99 28.43
N ARG A 169 3.65 -7.81 27.39
CA ARG A 169 3.70 -6.56 26.61
C ARG A 169 2.49 -6.43 25.66
N THR A 170 2.26 -5.22 25.18
CA THR A 170 1.26 -4.95 24.12
C THR A 170 1.98 -4.62 22.83
N ALA A 171 1.80 -5.43 21.80
CA ALA A 171 2.23 -5.10 20.45
C ALA A 171 1.17 -4.30 19.72
N HIS A 172 1.59 -3.20 19.09
CA HIS A 172 0.76 -2.31 18.30
C HIS A 172 1.15 -2.45 16.84
N VAL A 173 0.16 -2.68 15.97
CA VAL A 173 0.39 -2.94 14.55
C VAL A 173 -0.04 -1.73 13.73
N GLU A 174 0.89 -1.16 12.97
CA GLU A 174 0.59 -0.22 11.89
C GLU A 174 0.83 -0.87 10.54
N GLY A 175 0.12 -0.38 9.53
CA GLY A 175 -0.08 -1.07 8.26
C GLY A 175 0.01 -0.08 7.12
N VAL A 176 0.70 -0.46 6.05
CA VAL A 176 0.83 0.33 4.82
C VAL A 176 0.54 -0.56 3.61
N ILE A 177 -0.22 -0.05 2.64
CA ILE A 177 -0.44 -0.73 1.35
C ILE A 177 0.29 0.02 0.23
N LEU A 178 1.32 -0.63 -0.31
CA LEU A 178 2.12 -0.10 -1.41
C LEU A 178 1.42 -0.35 -2.76
N PRO A 179 1.57 0.56 -3.74
CA PRO A 179 1.08 0.34 -5.09
C PRO A 179 1.85 -0.79 -5.77
N VAL A 180 1.30 -1.40 -6.81
CA VAL A 180 2.05 -2.31 -7.69
C VAL A 180 2.38 -1.56 -8.97
N ARG A 181 3.31 -0.60 -8.86
CA ARG A 181 3.78 0.28 -9.95
C ARG A 181 5.28 0.54 -9.83
N TRP A 182 6.05 0.29 -10.88
CA TRP A 182 7.50 0.42 -10.85
C TRP A 182 7.97 1.87 -10.65
N GLY A 183 7.21 2.84 -11.17
CA GLY A 183 7.47 4.27 -11.00
C GLY A 183 7.54 4.65 -9.53
N ASP A 184 6.51 4.35 -8.75
CA ASP A 184 6.43 4.69 -7.33
C ASP A 184 7.59 4.10 -6.50
N PHE A 185 8.02 2.86 -6.79
CA PHE A 185 9.20 2.28 -6.15
C PHE A 185 10.50 3.00 -6.52
N THR A 186 10.60 3.48 -7.76
CA THR A 186 11.76 4.24 -8.24
C THR A 186 11.79 5.63 -7.62
N ASP A 187 10.61 6.20 -7.38
CA ASP A 187 10.41 7.54 -6.81
C ASP A 187 10.44 7.56 -5.27
N GLY A 188 10.75 6.42 -4.64
CA GLY A 188 11.06 6.35 -3.20
C GLY A 188 9.85 6.16 -2.28
N ILE A 189 8.74 5.56 -2.77
CA ILE A 189 7.54 5.36 -1.94
C ILE A 189 7.80 4.47 -0.70
N VAL A 190 8.77 3.54 -0.79
CA VAL A 190 9.12 2.65 0.33
C VAL A 190 9.81 3.45 1.43
N GLU A 191 10.77 4.28 1.05
CA GLU A 191 11.50 5.19 1.93
C GLU A 191 10.54 6.19 2.55
N GLU A 192 9.66 6.80 1.76
CA GLU A 192 8.63 7.70 2.26
C GLU A 192 7.72 7.03 3.30
N ALA A 193 7.28 5.80 3.02
CA ALA A 193 6.40 5.06 3.92
C ALA A 193 7.11 4.61 5.21
N LEU A 194 8.36 4.16 5.14
CA LEU A 194 9.01 3.43 6.22
C LEU A 194 9.99 4.27 7.05
N THR A 195 10.60 5.31 6.48
CA THR A 195 11.59 6.15 7.21
C THR A 195 11.06 6.65 8.55
N PRO A 196 9.82 7.20 8.67
CA PRO A 196 9.30 7.68 9.95
C PRO A 196 9.23 6.62 11.05
N TYR A 197 9.17 5.33 10.69
CA TYR A 197 9.12 4.22 11.63
C TYR A 197 10.51 3.73 12.06
N LEU A 198 11.52 3.96 11.21
CA LEU A 198 12.88 3.48 11.42
C LEU A 198 13.77 4.48 12.17
N GLU A 199 13.36 5.76 12.16
CA GLU A 199 14.02 6.84 12.89
C GLU A 199 14.24 6.51 14.38
N GLU A 200 15.40 6.90 14.89
CA GLU A 200 15.71 6.75 16.30
C GLU A 200 14.76 7.58 17.16
N GLY A 201 14.21 6.96 18.19
CA GLY A 201 13.32 7.64 19.11
C GLY A 201 12.40 6.70 19.87
N PRO A 202 11.55 7.24 20.76
CA PRO A 202 10.68 6.46 21.63
C PRO A 202 9.56 5.71 20.88
N ARG A 203 9.41 5.96 19.56
CA ARG A 203 8.42 5.31 18.69
C ARG A 203 9.06 4.45 17.60
N ARG A 204 10.38 4.23 17.64
CA ARG A 204 11.07 3.41 16.64
C ARG A 204 10.47 2.00 16.61
N VAL A 205 10.24 1.49 15.42
CA VAL A 205 9.65 0.16 15.22
C VAL A 205 10.53 -0.94 15.82
N ASP A 206 9.90 -1.94 16.44
CA ASP A 206 10.57 -3.13 16.98
C ASP A 206 10.61 -4.27 15.94
N LEU A 207 9.61 -4.33 15.06
CA LEU A 207 9.48 -5.32 13.99
C LEU A 207 8.87 -4.69 12.73
N PHE A 208 9.56 -4.82 11.60
CA PHE A 208 8.99 -4.51 10.29
C PHE A 208 8.95 -5.78 9.43
N MET A 209 7.84 -5.99 8.72
CA MET A 209 7.68 -7.11 7.80
C MET A 209 6.89 -6.70 6.56
N THR A 210 7.39 -7.06 5.37
CA THR A 210 6.62 -7.01 4.14
C THR A 210 5.88 -8.33 3.94
N VAL A 211 4.56 -8.25 3.77
CA VAL A 211 3.72 -9.39 3.38
C VAL A 211 3.48 -9.29 1.87
N SER A 212 3.63 -10.40 1.17
CA SER A 212 3.35 -10.48 -0.27
C SER A 212 2.37 -11.62 -0.56
N GLN A 213 1.92 -11.69 -1.81
CA GLN A 213 1.09 -12.79 -2.28
C GLN A 213 1.98 -14.00 -2.60
N GLY A 214 1.86 -15.05 -1.78
CA GLY A 214 2.53 -16.33 -1.99
C GLY A 214 1.72 -17.33 -2.83
N ARG A 215 2.07 -18.61 -2.69
CA ARG A 215 1.42 -19.74 -3.37
C ARG A 215 0.30 -20.33 -2.51
N PRO A 216 -0.77 -20.90 -3.10
CA PRO A 216 -1.83 -21.53 -2.33
C PRO A 216 -1.29 -22.64 -1.41
N GLY A 217 -1.74 -22.64 -0.15
CA GLY A 217 -1.43 -23.68 0.83
C GLY A 217 -0.10 -23.53 1.57
N PHE A 218 0.70 -22.51 1.27
CA PHE A 218 2.01 -22.31 1.89
C PHE A 218 2.25 -20.84 2.26
N PHE A 219 3.03 -20.62 3.31
CA PHE A 219 3.64 -19.33 3.61
C PHE A 219 5.14 -19.43 3.37
N ASP A 220 5.63 -18.74 2.35
CA ASP A 220 7.05 -18.66 2.02
C ASP A 220 7.70 -17.55 2.87
N LEU A 221 8.80 -17.87 3.56
CA LEU A 221 9.61 -16.89 4.30
C LEU A 221 10.86 -16.52 3.49
N GLU A 222 10.86 -15.30 2.95
CA GLU A 222 11.96 -14.81 2.14
C GLU A 222 13.23 -14.61 2.97
N VAL A 223 14.28 -15.36 2.65
CA VAL A 223 15.58 -15.27 3.34
C VAL A 223 16.46 -14.21 2.70
N PHE A 224 16.42 -14.07 1.38
CA PHE A 224 17.26 -13.14 0.61
C PHE A 224 16.40 -12.23 -0.26
N ASN A 225 16.70 -10.93 -0.25
CA ASN A 225 16.08 -9.95 -1.13
C ASN A 225 17.12 -9.43 -2.11
N GLY A 226 16.80 -9.37 -3.39
CA GLY A 226 17.69 -8.87 -4.44
C GLY A 226 17.14 -7.62 -5.11
N ALA A 227 18.00 -6.64 -5.40
CA ALA A 227 17.66 -5.43 -6.14
C ALA A 227 17.50 -5.75 -7.65
N ARG A 228 16.43 -6.46 -8.02
CA ARG A 228 16.17 -6.87 -9.41
C ARG A 228 14.67 -6.95 -9.69
N ARG A 229 14.25 -6.46 -10.87
CA ARG A 229 12.89 -6.62 -11.39
C ARG A 229 12.80 -7.76 -12.39
N GLY A 230 11.69 -8.50 -12.31
CA GLY A 230 11.27 -9.45 -13.34
C GLY A 230 10.64 -8.74 -14.54
N ASP A 231 10.19 -9.51 -15.53
CA ASP A 231 9.58 -8.99 -16.76
C ASP A 231 8.06 -8.78 -16.65
N THR A 232 7.43 -9.12 -15.53
CA THR A 232 5.97 -8.94 -15.35
C THR A 232 5.58 -7.45 -15.42
N PRO A 233 4.56 -7.07 -16.21
CA PRO A 233 4.06 -5.70 -16.21
C PRO A 233 3.41 -5.37 -14.87
N ASP A 234 3.57 -4.13 -14.44
CA ASP A 234 2.91 -3.60 -13.26
C ASP A 234 1.45 -3.20 -13.54
N ASN A 235 0.77 -2.56 -12.58
CA ASN A 235 -0.62 -2.14 -12.77
C ASN A 235 -0.79 -1.01 -13.81
N ALA A 236 0.25 -0.22 -14.06
CA ALA A 236 0.29 0.78 -15.13
C ALA A 236 0.62 0.15 -16.51
N GLY A 237 0.90 -1.15 -16.57
CA GLY A 237 1.29 -1.85 -17.80
C GLY A 237 2.78 -1.73 -18.14
N VAL A 238 3.58 -1.11 -17.27
CA VAL A 238 5.00 -0.85 -17.50
C VAL A 238 5.82 -2.10 -17.18
N ARG A 239 6.81 -2.40 -18.03
CA ARG A 239 7.82 -3.44 -17.83
C ARG A 239 9.19 -2.80 -17.64
N ALA A 240 9.93 -3.24 -16.64
CA ALA A 240 11.28 -2.75 -16.36
C ALA A 240 12.20 -3.86 -15.81
N PRO A 241 12.44 -4.95 -16.57
CA PRO A 241 13.26 -6.06 -16.09
C PRO A 241 14.73 -5.66 -15.95
N GLY A 242 15.41 -6.22 -14.95
CA GLY A 242 16.85 -6.00 -14.76
C GLY A 242 17.24 -5.58 -13.35
N PRO A 243 18.54 -5.35 -13.10
CA PRO A 243 19.03 -4.89 -11.81
C PRO A 243 18.52 -3.49 -11.50
N ILE A 244 18.30 -3.23 -10.20
CA ILE A 244 17.87 -1.94 -9.68
C ILE A 244 19.08 -1.27 -9.01
N PRO A 245 19.44 -0.04 -9.41
CA PRO A 245 20.48 0.71 -8.72
C PRO A 245 20.10 0.86 -7.24
N VAL A 246 20.99 0.43 -6.35
CA VAL A 246 20.82 0.67 -4.91
C VAL A 246 21.63 1.92 -4.57
N PRO A 247 21.02 2.95 -3.95
CA PRO A 247 21.75 4.11 -3.50
C PRO A 247 22.92 3.73 -2.60
N PRO A 248 24.05 4.46 -2.62
CA PRO A 248 25.16 4.18 -1.73
C PRO A 248 24.72 4.32 -0.27
N GLY A 249 25.27 3.44 0.58
CA GLY A 249 25.02 3.46 2.02
C GLY A 249 25.70 4.64 2.73
N PRO A 250 25.56 4.72 4.07
CA PRO A 250 26.21 5.74 4.88
C PRO A 250 27.72 5.86 4.57
N GLY A 251 28.20 7.09 4.40
CA GLY A 251 29.61 7.36 4.05
C GLY A 251 29.98 7.04 2.60
N GLY A 252 29.01 6.78 1.71
CA GLY A 252 29.24 6.53 0.28
C GLY A 252 29.63 5.08 -0.05
N ALA A 253 29.53 4.16 0.91
CA ALA A 253 29.84 2.75 0.69
C ALA A 253 28.89 2.13 -0.35
N ALA A 254 29.41 1.27 -1.23
CA ALA A 254 28.56 0.52 -2.15
C ALA A 254 27.56 -0.33 -1.36
N ALA A 255 26.26 -0.10 -1.58
CA ALA A 255 25.23 -0.90 -0.96
C ALA A 255 25.14 -2.27 -1.66
N PRO A 256 24.90 -3.36 -0.90
CA PRO A 256 24.85 -4.68 -1.47
C PRO A 256 23.62 -4.83 -2.38
N GLN A 257 23.77 -5.53 -3.50
CA GLN A 257 22.68 -5.87 -4.42
C GLN A 257 21.71 -6.93 -3.84
N TRP A 258 22.07 -7.52 -2.69
CA TRP A 258 21.26 -8.47 -1.96
C TRP A 258 21.40 -8.28 -0.46
N THR A 259 20.29 -8.43 0.26
CA THR A 259 20.25 -8.40 1.72
C THR A 259 19.64 -9.69 2.25
N ARG A 260 20.03 -10.08 3.47
CA ARG A 260 19.41 -11.20 4.18
C ARG A 260 18.39 -10.67 5.16
N SER A 261 17.23 -11.32 5.22
CA SER A 261 16.21 -11.03 6.24
C SER A 261 16.78 -11.24 7.65
N THR A 262 16.44 -10.33 8.56
CA THR A 262 16.76 -10.40 9.99
C THR A 262 15.63 -11.02 10.81
N LEU A 263 14.51 -11.37 10.16
CA LEU A 263 13.41 -12.07 10.82
C LEU A 263 13.87 -13.45 11.32
N PRO A 264 13.40 -13.90 12.50
CA PRO A 264 13.81 -15.18 13.07
C PRO A 264 13.06 -16.33 12.40
N ALA A 265 13.38 -16.61 11.12
CA ALA A 265 12.64 -17.54 10.26
C ALA A 265 12.41 -18.92 10.90
N GLU A 266 13.45 -19.52 11.51
CA GLU A 266 13.33 -20.80 12.21
C GLU A 266 12.30 -20.77 13.35
N ARG A 267 12.26 -19.69 14.13
CA ARG A 267 11.28 -19.53 15.21
C ARG A 267 9.87 -19.31 14.67
N MET A 268 9.75 -18.60 13.54
CA MET A 268 8.46 -18.39 12.88
C MET A 268 7.90 -19.71 12.34
N ILE A 269 8.74 -20.55 11.72
CA ILE A 269 8.37 -21.89 11.26
C ILE A 269 7.96 -22.79 12.43
N ALA A 270 8.73 -22.80 13.52
CA ALA A 270 8.39 -23.58 14.71
C ALA A 270 7.04 -23.13 15.34
N ALA A 271 6.74 -21.84 15.30
CA ALA A 271 5.48 -21.28 15.80
C ALA A 271 4.27 -21.67 14.94
N THR A 272 4.43 -21.86 13.62
CA THR A 272 3.32 -22.34 12.77
C THR A 272 3.10 -23.84 12.93
N ALA A 273 4.16 -24.63 13.11
CA ALA A 273 4.05 -26.07 13.36
C ALA A 273 3.31 -26.41 14.67
N THR A 274 3.39 -25.53 15.67
CA THR A 274 2.66 -25.68 16.95
C THR A 274 1.22 -25.15 16.90
N GLY A 275 0.84 -24.46 15.81
CA GLY A 275 -0.49 -23.87 15.58
C GLY A 275 -1.33 -24.53 14.48
N GLY A 276 -0.77 -25.47 13.69
CA GLY A 276 -1.49 -26.27 12.69
C GLY A 276 -0.71 -26.47 11.38
N ASP A 277 -0.43 -27.74 11.05
CA ASP A 277 -0.05 -28.30 9.73
C ASP A 277 0.89 -27.49 8.81
N GLY A 278 2.11 -27.21 9.26
CA GLY A 278 3.21 -26.80 8.38
C GLY A 278 4.30 -27.88 8.30
N ARG A 279 4.38 -28.62 7.18
CA ARG A 279 5.53 -29.50 6.86
C ARG A 279 6.50 -28.75 5.95
N GLU A 280 7.78 -28.79 6.30
CA GLU A 280 8.89 -28.29 5.48
C GLU A 280 8.90 -28.98 4.10
N ALA A 281 9.13 -28.20 3.05
CA ALA A 281 9.49 -28.71 1.73
C ALA A 281 10.88 -28.17 1.36
N GLU A 282 11.88 -29.04 1.43
CA GLU A 282 13.13 -28.85 0.68
C GLU A 282 12.85 -29.10 -0.81
N GLY A 283 13.19 -28.14 -1.66
CA GLY A 283 13.09 -28.23 -3.12
C GLY A 283 13.75 -27.05 -3.80
#